data_AF-A0A6A7B4U7-F1
#
_entry.id   AF-A0A6A7B4U7-F1
#
_cell.length_a   1.000
_cell.length_b   1.000
_cell.length_c   1.000
_cell.angle_alpha   90.00
_cell.angle_beta   90.00
_cell.angle_gamma   90.00
#
_symmetry.space_group_name_H-M   'P 1'
#
loop_
_entity.id
_entity.type
_entity.pdbx_description
1 polymer ?
#
loop_
_entity_poly.entity_id
_entity_poly.type
_entity_poly.pdbx_seq_one_letter_code
_entity_poly.pdbx_strand_id
1 'polypeptide(L)'
;MAALAKNNAFGLHSPSWNLAFPNGNLTAIEILTYCPHWLKSVDVIDRFMTNGGKSKTIAATINEFRAQPKGAIFQANSAQIMMSYAMRRAGYDQWTVGTHGQWPRAVNRVEGDLSVTDFRPPRLTHPKRIMQSQRKTRELAHNEEATPIAFKDLALHVKKHPAGADALDLSRCVQYALKHPDEEWLFPDDFARLTIHLGGTARVTHAHLDRQAFARREAALTSTNCSPTVTHASRRKNMPTPRITRAIEDAVARSHSGTPTLTPRKRKADDEGLGNGAGDNQRRSSRLLGRAINFREESDVEAADEDLLESPYSNSYVTPAKERKLARIPPIPASPSNDSDFVDEDSEPDEEIPEAEVASDEDVASLEPKLRRAAAHKARLGMQSAFVGGSPHASILNRTKFKTALPSKISDSQPAYMSTIVRPEVLEVVKAYAFRRPVWLAPPILSANRLKIDNFSLQLYAAEGCTNEAEMWITALSCYRFRGPRRHAPFRELHRLTEPDPKDTSDWAENIRWAKEQHRAFGSETWTEYDYHLEMITEHRRGTMWVSEETVRAGM
;
A
#
# COMPACT_ATOMS: atom_id res chain seq x y z
N MET A 1 -9.57 -37.92 8.21
CA MET A 1 -8.75 -36.69 8.06
C MET A 1 -8.09 -36.70 6.71
N ALA A 2 -8.31 -35.68 5.87
CA ALA A 2 -7.71 -35.61 4.53
C ALA A 2 -6.18 -35.54 4.63
N ALA A 3 -5.47 -36.38 3.88
CA ALA A 3 -4.02 -36.39 3.88
C ALA A 3 -3.48 -35.03 3.39
N LEU A 4 -2.64 -34.42 4.24
CA LEU A 4 -1.96 -33.15 4.05
C LEU A 4 -1.40 -33.00 2.63
N ALA A 5 -1.70 -31.87 1.99
CA ALA A 5 -0.93 -31.46 0.83
C ALA A 5 0.52 -31.26 1.28
N LYS A 6 1.46 -32.00 0.67
CA LYS A 6 2.91 -31.91 0.97
C LYS A 6 3.44 -30.47 0.87
N ASN A 7 2.74 -29.60 0.15
CA ASN A 7 3.18 -28.24 -0.20
C ASN A 7 2.41 -27.13 0.55
N ASN A 8 1.91 -27.38 1.77
CA ASN A 8 1.26 -26.34 2.56
C ASN A 8 2.29 -25.45 3.28
N ALA A 9 2.65 -24.32 2.65
CA ALA A 9 3.62 -23.37 3.16
C ALA A 9 3.26 -22.75 4.54
N PHE A 10 1.98 -22.73 4.92
CA PHE A 10 1.50 -22.05 6.12
C PHE A 10 1.11 -22.99 7.26
N GLY A 11 1.22 -24.32 7.07
CA GLY A 11 0.94 -25.34 8.09
C GLY A 11 -0.47 -25.93 8.03
N LEU A 12 -0.62 -27.09 8.68
CA LEU A 12 -1.81 -27.97 8.60
C LEU A 12 -3.14 -27.26 8.83
N HIS A 13 -3.17 -26.30 9.76
CA HIS A 13 -4.40 -25.63 10.16
C HIS A 13 -4.66 -24.31 9.41
N SER A 14 -3.90 -24.03 8.35
CA SER A 14 -4.17 -22.85 7.53
C SER A 14 -5.44 -23.06 6.69
N PRO A 15 -6.34 -22.07 6.62
CA PRO A 15 -7.55 -22.17 5.82
C PRO A 15 -7.28 -22.52 4.36
N SER A 16 -8.18 -23.29 3.75
CA SER A 16 -8.09 -23.65 2.34
C SER A 16 -8.10 -22.39 1.46
N TRP A 17 -7.37 -22.43 0.34
CA TRP A 17 -7.43 -21.35 -0.65
C TRP A 17 -8.82 -21.23 -1.28
N ASN A 18 -9.64 -22.28 -1.25
CA ASN A 18 -11.01 -22.32 -1.81
C ASN A 18 -12.09 -21.98 -0.78
N LEU A 19 -11.71 -21.54 0.41
CA LEU A 19 -12.65 -20.99 1.37
C LEU A 19 -13.24 -19.71 0.78
N ALA A 20 -14.57 -19.61 0.76
CA ALA A 20 -15.27 -18.45 0.23
C ALA A 20 -14.93 -17.17 1.00
N PHE A 21 -15.09 -16.03 0.34
CA PHE A 21 -14.93 -14.73 0.97
C PHE A 21 -16.23 -14.34 1.69
N PRO A 22 -16.16 -13.72 2.88
CA PRO A 22 -17.34 -13.25 3.58
C PRO A 22 -17.89 -11.96 2.96
N ASN A 23 -19.13 -11.63 3.29
CA ASN A 23 -19.71 -10.32 2.98
C ASN A 23 -19.23 -9.29 4.00
N GLY A 24 -18.27 -8.43 3.64
CA GLY A 24 -17.82 -7.33 4.49
C GLY A 24 -16.41 -6.83 4.20
N ASN A 25 -15.89 -5.99 5.10
CA ASN A 25 -14.60 -5.33 4.98
C ASN A 25 -13.50 -6.06 5.73
N LEU A 26 -12.40 -6.37 5.05
CA LEU A 26 -11.20 -6.97 5.65
C LEU A 26 -9.98 -6.13 5.32
N THR A 27 -9.09 -5.90 6.28
CA THR A 27 -7.78 -5.30 6.00
C THR A 27 -6.85 -6.29 5.29
N ALA A 28 -5.86 -5.80 4.53
CA ALA A 28 -4.80 -6.67 4.01
C ALA A 28 -4.10 -7.49 5.10
N ILE A 29 -3.95 -6.92 6.31
CA ILE A 29 -3.25 -7.59 7.41
C ILE A 29 -4.08 -8.72 7.99
N GLU A 30 -5.40 -8.57 8.09
CA GLU A 30 -6.30 -9.65 8.47
C GLU A 30 -6.28 -10.81 7.48
N ILE A 31 -6.31 -10.50 6.18
CA ILE A 31 -6.21 -11.52 5.12
C ILE A 31 -4.88 -12.29 5.26
N LEU A 32 -3.75 -11.58 5.36
CA LEU A 32 -2.43 -12.21 5.49
C LEU A 32 -2.24 -12.98 6.81
N THR A 33 -2.94 -12.57 7.87
CA THR A 33 -2.83 -13.18 9.19
C THR A 33 -3.71 -14.41 9.31
N TYR A 34 -4.97 -14.36 8.88
CA TYR A 34 -5.93 -15.45 9.11
C TYR A 34 -6.08 -16.36 7.89
N CYS A 35 -6.03 -15.81 6.67
CA CYS A 35 -6.28 -16.53 5.42
C CYS A 35 -5.12 -16.36 4.42
N PRO A 36 -3.86 -16.69 4.76
CA PRO A 36 -2.70 -16.40 3.91
C PRO A 36 -2.74 -17.10 2.53
N HIS A 37 -3.47 -18.21 2.42
CA HIS A 37 -3.68 -18.92 1.15
C HIS A 37 -4.56 -18.16 0.15
N TRP A 38 -5.30 -17.13 0.59
CA TRP A 38 -6.01 -16.22 -0.31
C TRP A 38 -5.08 -15.34 -1.15
N LEU A 39 -3.76 -15.34 -0.90
CA LEU A 39 -2.77 -14.80 -1.84
C LEU A 39 -2.74 -15.50 -3.21
N LYS A 40 -3.53 -16.57 -3.37
CA LYS A 40 -3.78 -17.23 -4.65
C LYS A 40 -5.04 -16.71 -5.36
N SER A 41 -5.85 -15.86 -4.73
CA SER A 41 -6.98 -15.22 -5.40
C SER A 41 -6.47 -14.05 -6.25
N VAL A 42 -6.84 -14.04 -7.53
CA VAL A 42 -6.55 -12.93 -8.47
C VAL A 42 -7.06 -11.59 -7.92
N ASP A 43 -8.20 -11.62 -7.21
CA ASP A 43 -8.84 -10.44 -6.66
C ASP A 43 -8.05 -9.85 -5.48
N VAL A 44 -7.49 -10.71 -4.61
CA VAL A 44 -6.59 -10.30 -3.52
C VAL A 44 -5.27 -9.77 -4.08
N ILE A 45 -4.71 -10.44 -5.09
CA ILE A 45 -3.44 -10.05 -5.71
C ILE A 45 -3.59 -8.66 -6.35
N ASP A 46 -4.61 -8.45 -7.17
CA ASP A 46 -4.87 -7.16 -7.83
C ASP A 46 -5.06 -6.03 -6.81
N ARG A 47 -5.87 -6.28 -5.77
CA ARG A 47 -6.09 -5.32 -4.67
C ARG A 47 -4.79 -4.97 -3.98
N PHE A 48 -3.97 -5.96 -3.61
CA PHE A 48 -2.72 -5.71 -2.90
C PHE A 48 -1.71 -4.96 -3.76
N MET A 49 -1.49 -5.38 -5.01
CA MET A 49 -0.50 -4.74 -5.89
C MET A 49 -0.89 -3.30 -6.22
N THR A 50 -2.17 -3.05 -6.53
CA THR A 50 -2.70 -1.70 -6.79
C THR A 50 -2.51 -0.76 -5.59
N ASN A 51 -2.59 -1.30 -4.37
CA ASN A 51 -2.38 -0.55 -3.14
C ASN A 51 -0.92 -0.58 -2.64
N GLY A 52 0.06 -0.89 -3.50
CA GLY A 52 1.48 -0.80 -3.15
C GLY A 52 2.02 -1.99 -2.36
N GLY A 53 1.29 -3.11 -2.33
CA GLY A 53 1.77 -4.38 -1.82
C GLY A 53 2.99 -4.86 -2.60
N LYS A 54 4.05 -5.26 -1.89
CA LYS A 54 5.27 -5.86 -2.47
C LYS A 54 5.49 -7.22 -1.86
N SER A 55 6.07 -8.15 -2.61
CA SER A 55 6.37 -9.53 -2.14
C SER A 55 7.18 -9.53 -0.84
N LYS A 56 8.15 -8.60 -0.72
CA LYS A 56 8.95 -8.41 0.50
C LYS A 56 8.10 -7.96 1.70
N THR A 57 7.23 -6.98 1.50
CA THR A 57 6.35 -6.47 2.55
C THR A 57 5.32 -7.51 2.98
N ILE A 58 4.73 -8.23 2.02
CA ILE A 58 3.78 -9.32 2.26
C ILE A 58 4.43 -10.44 3.09
N ALA A 59 5.62 -10.88 2.69
CA ALA A 59 6.35 -11.91 3.42
C ALA A 59 6.73 -11.45 4.84
N ALA A 60 7.18 -10.20 4.99
CA ALA A 60 7.46 -9.63 6.30
C ALA A 60 6.20 -9.60 7.20
N THR A 61 5.04 -9.20 6.65
CA THR A 61 3.76 -9.27 7.38
C THR A 61 3.43 -10.69 7.81
N ILE A 62 3.51 -11.67 6.91
CA ILE A 62 3.21 -13.07 7.26
C ILE A 62 4.14 -13.57 8.37
N ASN A 63 5.43 -13.23 8.33
CA ASN A 63 6.38 -13.59 9.39
C ASN A 63 6.14 -12.83 10.71
N GLU A 64 5.57 -11.62 10.66
CA GLU A 64 5.20 -10.86 11.85
C GLU A 64 4.03 -11.52 12.59
N PHE A 65 2.97 -11.90 11.86
CA PHE A 65 1.70 -12.32 12.45
C PHE A 65 1.49 -13.83 12.52
N ARG A 66 2.24 -14.65 11.76
CA ARG A 66 2.06 -16.11 11.73
C ARG A 66 3.34 -16.87 12.08
N ALA A 67 3.16 -17.96 12.82
CA ALA A 67 4.17 -18.98 13.01
C ALA A 67 4.20 -19.91 11.78
N GLN A 68 5.35 -19.99 11.11
CA GLN A 68 5.50 -20.90 9.99
C GLN A 68 5.79 -22.33 10.48
N PRO A 69 5.47 -23.35 9.67
CA PRO A 69 5.88 -24.72 9.95
C PRO A 69 7.37 -24.82 10.21
N LYS A 70 7.75 -25.58 11.25
CA LYS A 70 9.16 -25.79 11.66
C LYS A 70 9.91 -24.50 12.01
N GLY A 71 9.21 -23.40 12.27
CA GLY A 71 9.83 -22.10 12.58
C GLY A 71 10.56 -21.46 11.40
N ALA A 72 10.27 -21.89 10.16
CA ALA A 72 10.90 -21.33 8.97
C ALA A 72 10.52 -19.85 8.78
N ILE A 73 11.32 -19.11 8.01
CA ILE A 73 10.98 -17.75 7.59
C ILE A 73 10.31 -17.86 6.23
N PHE A 74 9.10 -17.32 6.11
CA PHE A 74 8.38 -17.23 4.84
C PHE A 74 9.11 -16.24 3.92
N GLN A 75 9.53 -16.71 2.75
CA GLN A 75 10.40 -15.94 1.86
C GLN A 75 9.60 -15.02 0.93
N ALA A 76 10.19 -13.87 0.58
CA ALA A 76 9.60 -12.94 -0.38
C ALA A 76 9.43 -13.57 -1.77
N ASN A 77 10.34 -14.46 -2.17
CA ASN A 77 10.24 -15.21 -3.42
C ASN A 77 9.02 -16.15 -3.42
N SER A 78 8.74 -16.83 -2.30
CA SER A 78 7.55 -17.68 -2.17
C SER A 78 6.25 -16.88 -2.31
N ALA A 79 6.20 -15.67 -1.73
CA ALA A 79 5.08 -14.74 -1.94
C ALA A 79 4.88 -14.40 -3.42
N GLN A 80 5.98 -14.03 -4.10
CA GLN A 80 5.95 -13.69 -5.52
C GLN A 80 5.51 -14.87 -6.39
N ILE A 81 6.06 -16.06 -6.17
CA ILE A 81 5.72 -17.28 -6.93
C ILE A 81 4.24 -17.60 -6.78
N MET A 82 3.68 -17.56 -5.57
CA MET A 82 2.25 -17.84 -5.38
C MET A 82 1.36 -16.85 -6.16
N MET A 83 1.68 -15.55 -6.11
CA MET A 83 0.90 -14.54 -6.82
C MET A 83 1.03 -14.68 -8.33
N SER A 84 2.27 -14.78 -8.84
CA SER A 84 2.53 -14.94 -10.28
C SER A 84 1.92 -16.22 -10.84
N TYR A 85 2.05 -17.34 -10.13
CA TYR A 85 1.46 -18.62 -10.56
C TYR A 85 -0.07 -18.55 -10.63
N ALA A 86 -0.72 -17.95 -9.62
CA ALA A 86 -2.17 -17.78 -9.62
C ALA A 86 -2.65 -16.87 -10.77
N MET A 87 -1.96 -15.75 -11.01
CA MET A 87 -2.30 -14.84 -12.11
C MET A 87 -2.14 -15.51 -13.48
N ARG A 88 -1.03 -16.20 -13.73
CA ARG A 88 -0.81 -16.91 -15.00
C ARG A 88 -1.88 -17.97 -15.24
N ARG A 89 -2.20 -18.76 -14.23
CA ARG A 89 -3.26 -19.77 -14.32
C ARG A 89 -4.65 -19.20 -14.59
N ALA A 90 -4.89 -17.94 -14.25
CA ALA A 90 -6.13 -17.25 -14.55
C ALA A 90 -6.15 -16.60 -15.96
N GLY A 91 -5.18 -16.94 -16.82
CA GLY A 91 -5.09 -16.43 -18.20
C GLY A 91 -4.24 -15.16 -18.34
N TYR A 92 -3.50 -14.76 -17.29
CA TYR A 92 -2.61 -13.60 -17.34
C TYR A 92 -1.13 -14.05 -17.52
N ASP A 93 -0.80 -14.69 -18.65
CA ASP A 93 0.46 -15.45 -18.83
C ASP A 93 1.74 -14.61 -18.67
N GLN A 94 1.70 -13.35 -19.14
CA GLN A 94 2.84 -12.41 -19.03
C GLN A 94 2.73 -11.51 -17.78
N TRP A 95 1.88 -11.87 -16.84
CA TRP A 95 1.71 -11.10 -15.63
C TRP A 95 2.95 -11.17 -14.74
N THR A 96 3.40 -10.00 -14.33
CA THR A 96 4.43 -9.81 -13.32
C THR A 96 3.98 -8.69 -12.39
N VAL A 97 4.61 -8.61 -11.22
CA VAL A 97 4.41 -7.48 -10.30
C VAL A 97 4.72 -6.14 -10.99
N GLY A 98 5.68 -6.09 -11.92
CA GLY A 98 6.02 -4.86 -12.66
C GLY A 98 5.02 -4.50 -13.76
N THR A 99 4.34 -5.49 -14.35
CA THR A 99 3.39 -5.31 -15.45
C THR A 99 1.94 -5.27 -15.00
N HIS A 100 1.63 -5.44 -13.71
CA HIS A 100 0.25 -5.58 -13.21
C HIS A 100 -0.71 -4.47 -13.67
N GLY A 101 -0.27 -3.22 -13.75
CA GLY A 101 -1.11 -2.09 -14.18
C GLY A 101 -1.46 -2.07 -15.67
N GLN A 102 -0.85 -2.94 -16.48
CA GLN A 102 -1.11 -3.06 -17.92
C GLN A 102 -2.28 -4.01 -18.22
N TRP A 103 -2.71 -4.81 -17.23
CA TRP A 103 -3.73 -5.82 -17.42
C TRP A 103 -5.12 -5.27 -17.08
N PRO A 104 -6.15 -5.59 -17.88
CA PRO A 104 -7.50 -5.13 -17.59
C PRO A 104 -7.99 -5.75 -16.28
N ARG A 105 -8.49 -4.88 -15.39
CA ARG A 105 -9.08 -5.30 -14.13
C ARG A 105 -10.51 -5.77 -14.37
N ALA A 106 -10.82 -6.98 -13.91
CA ALA A 106 -12.20 -7.50 -13.97
C ALA A 106 -13.16 -6.62 -13.16
N VAL A 107 -12.70 -6.06 -12.06
CA VAL A 107 -13.45 -5.14 -11.20
C VAL A 107 -12.60 -3.91 -10.93
N ASN A 108 -13.05 -2.73 -11.37
CA ASN A 108 -12.37 -1.48 -11.07
C ASN A 108 -12.67 -1.06 -9.63
N ARG A 109 -11.81 -1.47 -8.69
CA ARG A 109 -11.98 -1.14 -7.28
C ARG A 109 -11.47 0.28 -6.98
N VAL A 110 -12.27 1.02 -6.22
CA VAL A 110 -11.92 2.36 -5.75
C VAL A 110 -10.81 2.23 -4.70
N GLU A 111 -9.82 3.10 -4.78
CA GLU A 111 -8.77 3.19 -3.76
C GLU A 111 -9.40 3.53 -2.41
N GLY A 112 -9.34 2.59 -1.46
CA GLY A 112 -9.98 2.70 -0.15
C GLY A 112 -11.12 1.71 0.10
N ASP A 113 -11.56 0.98 -0.94
CA ASP A 113 -12.51 -0.12 -0.77
C ASP A 113 -11.83 -1.35 -0.17
N LEU A 114 -12.26 -1.72 1.03
CA LEU A 114 -11.77 -2.91 1.76
C LEU A 114 -12.73 -4.10 1.66
N SER A 115 -13.83 -3.95 0.92
CA SER A 115 -14.82 -4.99 0.72
C SER A 115 -14.19 -6.22 0.05
N VAL A 116 -14.54 -7.40 0.56
CA VAL A 116 -14.18 -8.69 -0.06
C VAL A 116 -15.41 -9.47 -0.56
N THR A 117 -16.60 -8.86 -0.52
CA THR A 117 -17.88 -9.48 -0.89
C THR A 117 -17.86 -10.12 -2.27
N ASP A 118 -17.26 -9.44 -3.26
CA ASP A 118 -17.26 -9.91 -4.65
C ASP A 118 -15.94 -10.60 -5.05
N PHE A 119 -15.15 -11.04 -4.07
CA PHE A 119 -13.86 -11.70 -4.35
C PHE A 119 -14.09 -13.15 -4.74
N ARG A 120 -13.36 -13.60 -5.76
CA ARG A 120 -13.49 -14.96 -6.28
C ARG A 120 -12.38 -15.85 -5.73
N PRO A 121 -12.71 -17.03 -5.18
CA PRO A 121 -11.69 -18.01 -4.81
C PRO A 121 -11.02 -18.62 -6.06
N PRO A 122 -9.83 -19.23 -5.92
CA PRO A 122 -9.11 -19.92 -7.00
C PRO A 122 -9.96 -20.90 -7.81
N ARG A 123 -10.84 -21.68 -7.16
CA ARG A 123 -11.78 -22.59 -7.85
C ARG A 123 -12.63 -21.93 -8.94
N LEU A 124 -12.94 -20.63 -8.81
CA LEU A 124 -13.76 -19.90 -9.78
C LEU A 124 -12.93 -19.23 -10.87
N THR A 125 -11.70 -18.83 -10.56
CA THR A 125 -10.88 -17.99 -11.46
C THR A 125 -9.87 -18.80 -12.26
N HIS A 126 -9.39 -19.89 -11.68
CA HIS A 126 -8.41 -20.77 -12.31
C HIS A 126 -8.50 -22.19 -11.73
N PRO A 127 -9.63 -22.89 -11.96
CA PRO A 127 -9.78 -24.26 -11.50
C PRO A 127 -8.64 -25.14 -12.00
N LYS A 128 -8.27 -26.15 -11.22
CA LYS A 128 -7.32 -27.18 -11.67
C LYS A 128 -7.91 -27.93 -12.86
N ARG A 129 -7.17 -27.98 -13.98
CA ARG A 129 -7.49 -28.88 -15.09
C ARG A 129 -7.34 -30.30 -14.57
N ILE A 130 -8.43 -31.03 -14.53
CA ILE A 130 -8.47 -32.44 -14.15
C ILE A 130 -8.49 -33.23 -15.46
N MET A 131 -7.43 -33.98 -15.74
CA MET A 131 -7.42 -34.86 -16.90
C MET A 131 -8.51 -35.92 -16.73
N GLN A 132 -9.25 -36.25 -17.79
CA GLN A 132 -10.34 -37.23 -17.72
C GLN A 132 -9.86 -38.61 -17.21
N SER A 133 -8.61 -38.98 -17.49
CA SER A 133 -7.95 -40.19 -17.00
C SER A 133 -7.59 -40.15 -15.51
N GLN A 134 -7.44 -38.95 -14.93
CA GLN A 134 -7.05 -38.73 -13.53
C GLN A 134 -8.23 -38.32 -12.64
N ARG A 135 -9.46 -38.50 -13.11
CA ARG A 135 -10.72 -38.27 -12.36
C ARG A 135 -10.92 -39.14 -11.11
N LYS A 136 -9.84 -39.67 -10.52
CA LYS A 136 -9.83 -40.18 -9.15
C LYS A 136 -10.40 -39.11 -8.23
N THR A 137 -11.22 -39.54 -7.27
CA THR A 137 -12.05 -38.73 -6.37
C THR A 137 -11.31 -37.57 -5.68
N ARG A 138 -9.98 -37.67 -5.52
CA ARG A 138 -9.16 -36.71 -4.80
C ARG A 138 -8.87 -35.41 -5.56
N GLU A 139 -8.87 -35.44 -6.90
CA GLU A 139 -8.58 -34.24 -7.69
C GLU A 139 -9.80 -33.33 -7.85
N LEU A 140 -11.00 -33.92 -7.90
CA LEU A 140 -12.26 -33.17 -7.88
C LEU A 140 -12.37 -32.31 -6.61
N ALA A 141 -11.95 -32.86 -5.46
CA ALA A 141 -11.92 -32.14 -4.19
C ALA A 141 -11.02 -30.88 -4.19
N HIS A 142 -10.09 -30.71 -5.14
CA HIS A 142 -9.27 -29.50 -5.23
C HIS A 142 -9.98 -28.30 -5.86
N ASN A 143 -11.07 -28.52 -6.58
CA ASN A 143 -11.89 -27.46 -7.17
C ASN A 143 -13.20 -27.25 -6.43
N GLU A 144 -13.48 -28.07 -5.41
CA GLU A 144 -14.64 -27.91 -4.55
C GLU A 144 -14.47 -26.71 -3.61
N GLU A 145 -15.62 -26.14 -3.25
CA GLU A 145 -15.73 -25.15 -2.20
C GLU A 145 -15.29 -25.76 -0.87
N ALA A 146 -14.41 -25.06 -0.15
CA ALA A 146 -14.00 -25.55 1.16
C ALA A 146 -15.16 -25.39 2.14
N THR A 147 -15.34 -26.38 3.01
CA THR A 147 -16.31 -26.31 4.10
C THR A 147 -16.02 -25.11 5.00
N PRO A 148 -17.05 -24.41 5.50
CA PRO A 148 -16.88 -23.40 6.53
C PRO A 148 -16.09 -23.94 7.72
N ILE A 149 -15.30 -23.08 8.37
CA ILE A 149 -14.44 -23.42 9.50
C ILE A 149 -14.80 -22.59 10.72
N ALA A 150 -14.59 -23.10 11.93
CA ALA A 150 -14.88 -22.32 13.13
C ALA A 150 -13.98 -21.07 13.20
N PHE A 151 -14.53 -19.92 13.61
CA PHE A 151 -13.74 -18.69 13.75
C PHE A 151 -12.53 -18.86 14.67
N LYS A 152 -12.64 -19.67 15.73
CA LYS A 152 -11.53 -19.98 16.65
C LYS A 152 -10.37 -20.69 15.95
N ASP A 153 -10.64 -21.48 14.90
CA ASP A 153 -9.62 -22.21 14.17
C ASP A 153 -8.78 -21.30 13.26
N LEU A 154 -9.30 -20.12 12.88
CA LEU A 154 -8.51 -19.10 12.18
C LEU A 154 -7.31 -18.60 13.00
N ALA A 155 -7.38 -18.71 14.34
CA ALA A 155 -6.29 -18.34 15.23
C ALA A 155 -5.16 -19.37 15.26
N LEU A 156 -5.34 -20.55 14.67
CA LEU A 156 -4.30 -21.58 14.63
C LEU A 156 -3.10 -21.09 13.80
N HIS A 157 -1.91 -21.19 14.42
CA HIS A 157 -0.64 -20.66 13.91
C HIS A 157 -0.54 -19.13 13.82
N VAL A 158 -1.47 -18.38 14.43
CA VAL A 158 -1.34 -16.92 14.58
C VAL A 158 -0.42 -16.62 15.77
N LYS A 159 0.69 -15.92 15.52
CA LYS A 159 1.65 -15.47 16.55
C LYS A 159 1.14 -14.22 17.28
N LYS A 160 0.53 -13.31 16.52
CA LYS A 160 0.04 -12.02 16.98
C LYS A 160 -1.28 -11.77 16.26
N HIS A 161 -2.33 -11.37 16.98
CA HIS A 161 -3.56 -10.93 16.33
C HIS A 161 -3.38 -9.50 15.80
N PRO A 162 -3.96 -9.15 14.64
CA PRO A 162 -3.99 -7.76 14.20
C PRO A 162 -4.74 -6.91 15.23
N ALA A 163 -4.31 -5.66 15.39
CA ALA A 163 -4.88 -4.70 16.33
C ALA A 163 -4.74 -3.27 15.80
N GLY A 164 -5.51 -2.33 16.34
CA GLY A 164 -5.47 -0.91 15.97
C GLY A 164 -5.66 -0.72 14.45
N ALA A 165 -4.74 0.00 13.82
CA ALA A 165 -4.76 0.30 12.39
C ALA A 165 -4.63 -0.92 11.45
N ASP A 166 -4.36 -2.11 11.99
CA ASP A 166 -4.24 -3.36 11.23
C ASP A 166 -5.45 -4.30 11.42
N ALA A 167 -6.47 -3.90 12.20
CA ALA A 167 -7.63 -4.73 12.52
C ALA A 167 -8.95 -4.07 12.13
N LEU A 168 -9.89 -4.88 11.62
CA LEU A 168 -11.29 -4.55 11.42
C LEU A 168 -12.15 -5.69 12.01
N ASP A 169 -13.17 -6.13 11.27
CA ASP A 169 -14.22 -7.01 11.78
C ASP A 169 -13.74 -8.46 11.94
N LEU A 170 -12.86 -8.97 11.08
CA LEU A 170 -12.38 -10.35 11.21
C LEU A 170 -11.57 -10.57 12.48
N SER A 171 -10.71 -9.63 12.85
CA SER A 171 -9.97 -9.68 14.11
C SER A 171 -10.90 -9.67 15.31
N ARG A 172 -11.97 -8.87 15.27
CA ARG A 172 -12.99 -8.82 16.33
C ARG A 172 -13.73 -10.15 16.43
N CYS A 173 -14.17 -10.71 15.30
CA CYS A 173 -14.88 -11.99 15.23
C CYS A 173 -14.03 -13.16 15.76
N VAL A 174 -12.77 -13.26 15.33
CA VAL A 174 -11.83 -14.30 15.80
C VAL A 174 -11.58 -14.16 17.30
N GLN A 175 -11.30 -12.95 17.80
CA GLN A 175 -11.08 -12.71 19.23
C GLN A 175 -12.33 -13.02 20.07
N TYR A 176 -13.52 -12.74 19.56
CA TYR A 176 -14.76 -13.10 20.23
C TYR A 176 -14.92 -14.62 20.32
N ALA A 177 -14.76 -15.35 19.21
CA ALA A 177 -14.88 -16.80 19.19
C ALA A 177 -13.84 -17.51 20.09
N LEU A 178 -12.64 -16.93 20.27
CA LEU A 178 -11.65 -17.43 21.22
C LEU A 178 -12.09 -17.26 22.69
N LYS A 179 -12.84 -16.20 23.00
CA LYS A 179 -13.35 -15.91 24.36
C LYS A 179 -14.64 -16.67 24.68
N HIS A 180 -15.38 -17.10 23.67
CA HIS A 180 -16.65 -17.81 23.79
C HIS A 180 -16.56 -19.15 23.04
N PRO A 181 -15.74 -20.10 23.54
CA PRO A 181 -15.44 -21.34 22.82
C PRO A 181 -16.64 -22.30 22.71
N ASP A 182 -17.68 -22.07 23.51
CA ASP A 182 -18.98 -22.73 23.54
C ASP A 182 -19.93 -22.26 22.43
N GLU A 183 -19.70 -21.06 21.89
CA GLU A 183 -20.44 -20.55 20.74
C GLU A 183 -19.79 -21.02 19.43
N GLU A 184 -20.50 -21.82 18.64
CA GLU A 184 -20.03 -22.30 17.34
C GLU A 184 -20.35 -21.32 16.22
N TRP A 185 -19.45 -20.37 15.99
CA TRP A 185 -19.51 -19.46 14.85
C TRP A 185 -18.66 -19.98 13.69
N LEU A 186 -19.24 -20.04 12.48
CA LEU A 186 -18.56 -20.54 11.28
C LEU A 186 -18.18 -19.41 10.32
N PHE A 187 -16.95 -19.45 9.82
CA PHE A 187 -16.42 -18.56 8.80
C PHE A 187 -16.37 -19.27 7.44
N PRO A 188 -16.80 -18.64 6.33
CA PRO A 188 -17.24 -17.23 6.22
C PRO A 188 -18.73 -16.99 6.52
N ASP A 189 -19.55 -18.03 6.59
CA ASP A 189 -21.02 -17.96 6.55
C ASP A 189 -21.63 -17.05 7.63
N ASP A 190 -21.15 -17.14 8.86
CA ASP A 190 -21.66 -16.34 9.97
C ASP A 190 -20.96 -15.00 10.16
N PHE A 191 -20.04 -14.60 9.27
CA PHE A 191 -19.26 -13.38 9.45
C PHE A 191 -20.12 -12.12 9.63
N ALA A 192 -21.14 -11.94 8.77
CA ALA A 192 -22.04 -10.80 8.86
C ALA A 192 -22.90 -10.87 10.14
N ARG A 193 -23.39 -12.07 10.51
CA ARG A 193 -24.20 -12.29 11.71
C ARG A 193 -23.40 -11.99 12.98
N LEU A 194 -22.18 -12.50 13.07
CA LEU A 194 -21.29 -12.26 14.20
C LEU A 194 -20.88 -10.79 14.27
N THR A 195 -20.64 -10.13 13.14
CA THR A 195 -20.35 -8.69 13.13
C THR A 195 -21.54 -7.87 13.68
N ILE A 196 -22.78 -8.22 13.31
CA ILE A 196 -24.00 -7.62 13.88
C ILE A 196 -24.08 -7.88 15.38
N HIS A 197 -23.84 -9.12 15.81
CA HIS A 197 -23.80 -9.51 17.23
C HIS A 197 -22.79 -8.69 18.04
N LEU A 198 -21.67 -8.31 17.44
CA LEU A 198 -20.62 -7.48 18.05
C LEU A 198 -20.91 -5.97 18.02
N GLY A 199 -22.13 -5.55 17.67
CA GLY A 199 -22.52 -4.13 17.60
C GLY A 199 -22.36 -3.49 16.22
N GLY A 200 -22.29 -4.31 15.17
CA GLY A 200 -22.19 -3.85 13.78
C GLY A 200 -20.75 -3.72 13.26
N THR A 201 -20.65 -3.32 11.99
CA THR A 201 -19.39 -3.19 11.26
C THR A 201 -18.49 -2.14 11.88
N ALA A 202 -17.20 -2.44 11.99
CA ALA A 202 -16.21 -1.51 12.48
C ALA A 202 -16.07 -0.34 11.50
N ARG A 203 -15.93 0.87 12.05
CA ARG A 203 -15.69 2.06 11.23
C ARG A 203 -14.34 1.93 10.53
N VAL A 204 -14.35 1.96 9.20
CA VAL A 204 -13.14 2.03 8.39
C VAL A 204 -12.53 3.43 8.52
N THR A 205 -11.25 3.49 8.87
CA THR A 205 -10.46 4.73 8.95
C THR A 205 -9.41 4.70 7.84
N HIS A 206 -8.80 5.85 7.55
CA HIS A 206 -7.71 5.91 6.58
C HIS A 206 -6.53 4.99 6.97
N ALA A 207 -6.31 4.78 8.26
CA ALA A 207 -5.24 3.92 8.76
C ALA A 207 -5.43 2.43 8.41
N HIS A 208 -6.67 1.99 8.17
CA HIS A 208 -7.01 0.61 7.79
C HIS A 208 -6.74 0.31 6.30
N LEU A 209 -6.54 1.33 5.47
CA LEU A 209 -6.37 1.14 4.04
C LEU A 209 -5.09 0.36 3.71
N ASP A 210 -5.17 -0.54 2.74
CA ASP A 210 -4.06 -1.41 2.34
C ASP A 210 -2.78 -0.61 2.03
N ARG A 211 -2.90 0.52 1.33
CA ARG A 211 -1.77 1.39 1.04
C ARG A 211 -1.07 1.86 2.31
N GLN A 212 -1.84 2.27 3.32
CA GLN A 212 -1.29 2.72 4.59
C GLN A 212 -0.68 1.54 5.36
N ALA A 213 -1.36 0.38 5.36
CA ALA A 213 -0.86 -0.83 6.03
C ALA A 213 0.47 -1.32 5.45
N PHE A 214 0.64 -1.27 4.12
CA PHE A 214 1.89 -1.62 3.46
C PHE A 214 2.97 -0.53 3.64
N ALA A 215 2.63 0.75 3.52
CA ALA A 215 3.57 1.86 3.70
C ALA A 215 4.22 1.86 5.08
N ARG A 216 3.44 1.62 6.15
CA ARG A 216 3.96 1.51 7.54
C ARG A 216 5.05 0.44 7.66
N ARG A 217 4.84 -0.72 7.03
CA ARG A 217 5.77 -1.85 7.09
C ARG A 217 6.98 -1.67 6.18
N GLU A 218 6.79 -1.03 5.03
CA GLU A 218 7.91 -0.64 4.18
C GLU A 218 8.86 0.31 4.92
N ALA A 219 8.33 1.31 5.65
CA ALA A 219 9.13 2.20 6.48
C ALA A 219 9.90 1.47 7.60
N ALA A 220 9.30 0.45 8.22
CA ALA A 220 9.98 -0.38 9.22
C ALA A 220 11.12 -1.22 8.59
N LEU A 221 10.89 -1.79 7.41
CA LEU A 221 11.88 -2.58 6.67
C LEU A 221 13.06 -1.74 6.17
N THR A 222 12.85 -0.48 5.80
CA THR A 222 13.93 0.43 5.40
C THR A 222 14.73 0.89 6.62
N SER A 223 14.07 1.20 7.73
CA SER A 223 14.73 1.65 8.98
C SER A 223 15.67 0.61 9.58
N THR A 224 15.31 -0.68 9.51
CA THR A 224 16.12 -1.77 10.09
C THR A 224 17.49 -1.91 9.43
N ASN A 225 17.64 -1.49 8.17
CA ASN A 225 18.91 -1.57 7.43
C ASN A 225 19.88 -0.41 7.75
N CYS A 226 19.48 0.56 8.58
CA CYS A 226 20.32 1.69 8.99
C CYS A 226 20.96 1.53 10.36
N SER A 227 21.02 0.32 10.92
CA SER A 227 21.95 0.09 12.03
C SER A 227 23.35 0.36 11.51
N PRO A 228 24.08 1.38 12.01
CA PRO A 228 25.43 1.66 11.57
C PRO A 228 26.19 0.39 11.85
N THR A 229 26.55 -0.34 10.80
CA THR A 229 27.47 -1.45 10.93
C THR A 229 28.71 -0.77 11.47
N VAL A 230 28.94 -0.91 12.79
CA VAL A 230 30.18 -0.54 13.43
C VAL A 230 31.20 -1.23 12.55
N THR A 231 31.90 -0.42 11.77
CA THR A 231 32.99 -0.86 10.92
C THR A 231 34.06 -1.26 11.90
N HIS A 232 33.91 -2.46 12.47
CA HIS A 232 35.05 -3.23 12.89
C HIS A 232 35.90 -3.30 11.63
N ALA A 233 36.96 -2.49 11.64
CA ALA A 233 37.97 -2.44 10.61
C ALA A 233 38.50 -3.87 10.47
N SER A 234 37.85 -4.64 9.60
CA SER A 234 38.34 -5.92 9.13
C SER A 234 39.63 -5.58 8.44
N ARG A 235 40.71 -5.82 9.19
CA ARG A 235 42.09 -5.71 8.78
C ARG A 235 42.21 -6.46 7.47
N ARG A 236 42.19 -5.71 6.35
CA ARG A 236 42.32 -6.25 4.99
C ARG A 236 43.59 -7.10 4.99
N LYS A 237 43.43 -8.43 5.02
CA LYS A 237 44.51 -9.33 4.62
C LYS A 237 44.68 -9.11 3.13
N ASN A 238 45.83 -8.56 2.76
CA ASN A 238 46.28 -8.39 1.38
C ASN A 238 46.12 -9.71 0.63
N MET A 239 45.06 -9.84 -0.17
CA MET A 239 44.96 -10.87 -1.19
C MET A 239 45.80 -10.40 -2.39
N PRO A 240 46.69 -11.24 -2.94
CA PRO A 240 47.49 -10.89 -4.10
C PRO A 240 46.57 -10.75 -5.32
N THR A 241 46.71 -9.61 -6.01
CA THR A 241 46.01 -9.29 -7.25
C THR A 241 46.31 -10.31 -8.35
N PRO A 242 45.30 -10.79 -9.11
CA PRO A 242 45.54 -11.69 -10.23
C PRO A 242 46.28 -10.97 -11.37
N ARG A 243 47.34 -11.63 -11.87
CA ARG A 243 48.36 -11.17 -12.83
C ARG A 243 47.88 -10.81 -14.25
N ILE A 244 46.59 -10.60 -14.49
CA ILE A 244 46.06 -10.46 -15.86
C ILE A 244 46.09 -9.01 -16.38
N THR A 245 46.14 -8.00 -15.51
CA THR A 245 46.12 -6.59 -15.93
C THR A 245 47.46 -5.99 -16.34
N ARG A 246 48.60 -6.67 -16.11
CA ARG A 246 49.93 -6.14 -16.49
C ARG A 246 50.34 -6.38 -17.94
N ALA A 247 49.62 -7.22 -18.69
CA ALA A 247 49.98 -7.52 -20.08
C ALA A 247 49.45 -6.47 -21.09
N ILE A 248 48.46 -5.67 -20.70
CA ILE A 248 47.82 -4.69 -21.61
C ILE A 248 48.55 -3.32 -21.55
N GLU A 249 49.12 -2.95 -20.40
CA GLU A 249 49.87 -1.69 -20.28
C GLU A 249 51.24 -1.72 -20.97
N ASP A 250 51.91 -2.88 -21.04
CA ASP A 250 53.21 -3.02 -21.73
C ASP A 250 53.09 -3.03 -23.27
N ALA A 251 51.90 -3.30 -23.82
CA ALA A 251 51.65 -3.30 -25.26
C ALA A 251 51.39 -1.89 -25.83
N VAL A 252 50.94 -0.94 -24.99
CA VAL A 252 50.61 0.43 -25.40
C VAL A 252 51.86 1.34 -25.38
N ALA A 253 52.89 0.99 -24.60
CA ALA A 253 54.11 1.81 -24.45
C ALA A 253 55.15 1.67 -25.58
N ARG A 254 54.98 0.77 -26.56
CA ARG A 254 56.01 0.48 -27.58
C ARG A 254 55.81 1.09 -28.97
N SER A 255 54.79 1.93 -29.17
CA SER A 255 54.40 2.31 -30.54
C SER A 255 54.50 3.80 -30.86
N HIS A 256 55.45 4.59 -30.33
CA HIS A 256 55.62 5.99 -30.78
C HIS A 256 57.10 6.36 -31.02
N SER A 257 57.56 6.22 -32.27
CA SER A 257 58.67 7.01 -32.82
C SER A 257 58.56 7.11 -34.34
N GLY A 258 58.38 8.31 -34.88
CA GLY A 258 58.53 8.56 -36.33
C GLY A 258 57.64 9.64 -36.93
N THR A 259 58.04 10.88 -36.68
CA THR A 259 57.91 12.17 -37.40
C THR A 259 57.18 12.32 -38.76
N PRO A 260 56.73 13.57 -39.09
CA PRO A 260 55.72 13.87 -40.11
C PRO A 260 56.26 14.59 -41.36
N THR A 261 55.53 14.53 -42.49
CA THR A 261 55.66 15.50 -43.60
C THR A 261 54.36 15.69 -44.39
N LEU A 262 53.81 16.91 -44.26
CA LEU A 262 53.24 17.82 -45.28
C LEU A 262 52.71 17.25 -46.62
N THR A 263 51.43 17.47 -46.94
CA THR A 263 50.94 18.53 -47.86
C THR A 263 49.47 18.30 -48.31
N PRO A 264 48.76 19.35 -48.80
CA PRO A 264 47.30 19.38 -48.96
C PRO A 264 46.83 19.48 -50.43
N ARG A 265 45.62 18.98 -50.75
CA ARG A 265 44.75 19.31 -51.93
C ARG A 265 43.68 18.21 -52.05
N LYS A 266 42.45 18.38 -52.58
CA LYS A 266 41.70 19.42 -53.31
C LYS A 266 40.24 18.88 -53.39
N ARG A 267 39.22 19.77 -53.36
CA ARG A 267 37.96 19.85 -54.18
C ARG A 267 37.33 18.53 -54.70
N LYS A 268 36.01 18.30 -54.84
CA LYS A 268 34.77 19.12 -54.95
C LYS A 268 33.60 18.13 -55.23
N ALA A 269 32.36 18.64 -55.13
CA ALA A 269 31.14 18.24 -55.87
C ALA A 269 30.48 16.91 -55.47
N ASP A 270 29.28 16.94 -54.88
CA ASP A 270 27.95 17.06 -55.52
C ASP A 270 27.60 15.81 -56.34
N ASP A 271 26.63 15.02 -55.88
CA ASP A 271 25.54 14.52 -56.74
C ASP A 271 24.37 13.95 -55.93
N GLU A 272 23.17 14.27 -56.37
CA GLU A 272 21.91 13.70 -55.92
C GLU A 272 21.66 12.35 -56.60
N GLY A 273 20.86 11.46 -55.99
CA GLY A 273 20.33 10.32 -56.73
C GLY A 273 19.83 9.16 -55.91
N LEU A 274 18.54 9.23 -55.55
CA LEU A 274 17.54 8.16 -55.48
C LEU A 274 18.02 6.70 -55.50
N GLY A 275 17.66 5.94 -54.45
CA GLY A 275 17.77 4.48 -54.48
C GLY A 275 17.03 3.81 -53.32
N ASN A 276 15.90 3.19 -53.65
CA ASN A 276 15.12 2.26 -52.83
C ASN A 276 16.00 1.20 -52.15
N GLY A 277 15.68 0.86 -50.91
CA GLY A 277 16.26 -0.30 -50.23
C GLY A 277 15.49 -0.67 -48.97
N ALA A 278 14.59 -1.64 -49.10
CA ALA A 278 14.08 -2.44 -48.00
C ALA A 278 15.25 -3.07 -47.22
N GLY A 279 15.16 -3.10 -45.89
CA GLY A 279 16.20 -3.63 -45.04
C GLY A 279 15.68 -4.02 -43.66
N ASP A 280 15.11 -5.22 -43.59
CA ASP A 280 14.91 -5.98 -42.36
C ASP A 280 16.21 -6.05 -41.54
N ASN A 281 16.14 -5.59 -40.30
CA ASN A 281 17.22 -5.73 -39.32
C ASN A 281 16.87 -6.83 -38.31
N GLN A 282 16.88 -8.09 -38.77
CA GLN A 282 17.00 -9.25 -37.90
C GLN A 282 18.44 -9.35 -37.39
N ARG A 283 18.64 -8.96 -36.12
CA ARG A 283 19.88 -9.21 -35.39
C ARG A 283 20.00 -10.69 -35.01
N ARG A 284 20.87 -11.36 -35.77
CA ARG A 284 21.55 -12.62 -35.46
C ARG A 284 22.08 -12.65 -34.01
N SER A 285 21.67 -13.65 -33.23
CA SER A 285 22.53 -14.25 -32.20
C SER A 285 22.73 -15.72 -32.53
N SER A 286 23.87 -16.02 -33.14
CA SER A 286 24.39 -17.36 -33.38
C SER A 286 25.19 -17.84 -32.16
N ARG A 287 24.92 -19.08 -31.74
CA ARG A 287 25.67 -20.01 -30.84
C ARG A 287 24.62 -20.68 -29.93
N LEU A 288 24.37 -21.99 -29.94
CA LEU A 288 25.19 -23.14 -30.30
C LEU A 288 24.29 -24.28 -30.78
N LEU A 289 24.69 -24.88 -31.90
CA LEU A 289 24.24 -26.18 -32.38
C LEU A 289 24.87 -27.29 -31.54
N GLY A 290 24.13 -28.40 -31.38
CA GLY A 290 24.73 -29.72 -31.51
C GLY A 290 24.47 -30.70 -30.37
N ARG A 291 23.31 -31.36 -30.37
CA ARG A 291 23.24 -32.78 -30.00
C ARG A 291 22.10 -33.47 -30.72
N ALA A 292 22.46 -34.33 -31.67
CA ALA A 292 21.57 -35.25 -32.35
C ALA A 292 21.14 -36.36 -31.39
N ILE A 293 19.85 -36.67 -31.33
CA ILE A 293 19.30 -37.86 -30.70
C ILE A 293 18.60 -38.67 -31.79
N ASN A 294 19.09 -39.89 -31.97
CA ASN A 294 18.52 -40.92 -32.83
C ASN A 294 17.21 -41.43 -32.22
N PHE A 295 16.15 -41.52 -33.03
CA PHE A 295 15.00 -42.38 -32.76
C PHE A 295 15.09 -43.63 -33.62
N ARG A 296 15.12 -44.80 -32.99
CA ARG A 296 15.01 -46.11 -33.63
C ARG A 296 14.35 -47.11 -32.67
N GLU A 297 13.29 -47.75 -33.19
CA GLU A 297 12.65 -49.04 -32.84
C GLU A 297 12.09 -49.20 -31.41
N GLU A 298 10.79 -49.40 -31.19
CA GLU A 298 9.85 -50.50 -31.57
C GLU A 298 9.68 -51.57 -30.48
N SER A 299 8.41 -51.94 -30.26
CA SER A 299 7.94 -53.26 -29.77
C SER A 299 8.17 -53.57 -28.29
N ASP A 300 7.39 -54.37 -27.57
CA ASP A 300 6.12 -55.08 -27.77
C ASP A 300 5.77 -55.74 -26.41
N VAL A 301 4.47 -55.94 -26.12
CA VAL A 301 3.87 -57.13 -25.45
C VAL A 301 4.30 -57.40 -23.96
N GLU A 302 3.45 -57.63 -22.96
CA GLU A 302 2.54 -58.76 -22.69
C GLU A 302 1.91 -58.48 -21.29
N ALA A 303 0.59 -58.39 -21.12
CA ALA A 303 -0.32 -59.45 -20.63
C ALA A 303 0.16 -60.23 -19.38
N ALA A 304 -0.52 -60.05 -18.23
CA ALA A 304 -1.25 -61.12 -17.52
C ALA A 304 -1.64 -60.74 -16.07
N ASP A 305 -2.73 -61.39 -15.65
CA ASP A 305 -3.24 -61.69 -14.32
C ASP A 305 -4.32 -60.81 -13.67
N GLU A 306 -5.52 -61.35 -13.84
CA GLU A 306 -6.77 -61.18 -13.11
C GLU A 306 -6.72 -61.66 -11.65
N ASP A 307 -7.73 -61.20 -10.91
CA ASP A 307 -8.48 -61.94 -9.88
C ASP A 307 -7.81 -62.30 -8.54
N LEU A 308 -8.27 -61.65 -7.45
CA LEU A 308 -9.10 -62.29 -6.40
C LEU A 308 -9.33 -61.38 -5.17
N LEU A 309 -10.61 -61.14 -4.89
CA LEU A 309 -11.31 -61.15 -3.59
C LEU A 309 -11.04 -60.11 -2.47
N GLU A 310 -12.18 -59.51 -2.10
CA GLU A 310 -12.54 -58.84 -0.85
C GLU A 310 -12.27 -59.70 0.40
N SER A 311 -11.82 -59.08 1.50
CA SER A 311 -12.47 -59.17 2.82
C SER A 311 -11.73 -58.33 3.89
N PRO A 312 -12.46 -57.61 4.78
CA PRO A 312 -11.92 -56.74 5.82
C PRO A 312 -11.75 -57.45 7.18
N TYR A 313 -10.87 -56.90 8.02
CA TYR A 313 -10.55 -57.30 9.40
C TYR A 313 -9.72 -58.59 9.60
N SER A 314 -8.42 -58.42 9.85
CA SER A 314 -7.79 -59.12 10.97
C SER A 314 -6.65 -58.29 11.56
N ASN A 315 -6.77 -58.08 12.88
CA ASN A 315 -5.80 -57.47 13.76
C ASN A 315 -4.76 -58.52 14.19
N SER A 316 -3.56 -58.02 14.48
CA SER A 316 -2.63 -58.47 15.54
C SER A 316 -1.36 -59.27 15.17
N TYR A 317 -0.30 -58.83 15.85
CA TYR A 317 1.00 -59.44 16.15
C TYR A 317 2.23 -59.23 15.22
N VAL A 318 3.03 -58.22 15.60
CA VAL A 318 4.40 -58.34 16.18
C VAL A 318 5.55 -58.92 15.31
N THR A 319 6.43 -57.99 14.88
CA THR A 319 7.93 -58.06 14.70
C THR A 319 8.51 -58.92 13.56
N PRO A 320 9.77 -58.73 13.08
CA PRO A 320 10.91 -58.05 13.73
C PRO A 320 11.81 -57.14 12.85
N ALA A 321 12.76 -56.55 13.59
CA ALA A 321 13.91 -55.75 13.21
C ALA A 321 14.61 -56.11 11.89
N LYS A 322 14.96 -55.07 11.13
CA LYS A 322 16.02 -55.14 10.13
C LYS A 322 17.00 -53.99 10.36
N GLU A 323 18.13 -54.34 10.95
CA GLU A 323 19.34 -53.51 10.96
C GLU A 323 19.72 -53.15 9.52
N ARG A 324 19.98 -51.86 9.26
CA ARG A 324 20.82 -51.45 8.13
C ARG A 324 21.86 -50.45 8.59
N LYS A 325 23.08 -50.76 8.17
CA LYS A 325 24.37 -50.24 8.60
C LYS A 325 24.50 -48.73 8.40
N LEU A 326 25.03 -48.10 9.45
CA LEU A 326 25.66 -46.79 9.44
C LEU A 326 26.86 -46.79 8.48
N ALA A 327 26.88 -45.88 7.52
CA ALA A 327 28.10 -45.34 6.94
C ALA A 327 28.16 -43.84 7.27
N ARG A 328 29.22 -43.50 8.00
CA ARG A 328 29.52 -42.25 8.67
C ARG A 328 30.25 -41.35 7.67
N ILE A 329 29.68 -40.20 7.29
CA ILE A 329 30.40 -39.10 6.64
C ILE A 329 30.29 -37.87 7.57
N PRO A 330 31.40 -37.19 7.90
CA PRO A 330 31.38 -36.08 8.86
C PRO A 330 30.77 -34.79 8.27
N PRO A 331 30.17 -33.93 9.10
CA PRO A 331 29.51 -32.72 8.65
C PRO A 331 30.52 -31.61 8.32
N ILE A 332 30.39 -31.02 7.13
CA ILE A 332 31.00 -29.74 6.78
C ILE A 332 30.01 -28.64 7.21
N PRO A 333 30.38 -27.71 8.09
CA PRO A 333 29.53 -26.59 8.46
C PRO A 333 29.71 -25.44 7.46
N ALA A 334 28.59 -24.78 7.13
CA ALA A 334 28.42 -23.57 6.31
C ALA A 334 28.26 -23.77 4.79
N SER A 335 27.02 -24.06 4.38
CA SER A 335 26.43 -23.53 3.15
C SER A 335 24.92 -23.35 3.35
N PRO A 336 24.33 -22.19 2.98
CA PRO A 336 22.90 -21.95 3.11
C PRO A 336 22.10 -22.85 2.17
N SER A 337 20.96 -23.33 2.68
CA SER A 337 20.06 -24.31 2.07
C SER A 337 19.66 -23.94 0.63
N ASN A 338 19.93 -24.87 -0.27
CA ASN A 338 19.47 -24.90 -1.66
C ASN A 338 17.96 -25.20 -1.68
N ASP A 339 17.16 -24.23 -2.13
CA ASP A 339 15.70 -24.32 -2.27
C ASP A 339 15.36 -24.80 -3.69
N SER A 340 15.63 -26.08 -3.95
CA SER A 340 15.49 -26.72 -5.28
C SER A 340 14.40 -27.80 -5.31
N ASP A 341 13.27 -27.60 -4.63
CA ASP A 341 12.18 -28.59 -4.53
C ASP A 341 10.89 -28.19 -5.28
N PHE A 342 10.98 -27.24 -6.21
CA PHE A 342 9.98 -27.07 -7.27
C PHE A 342 10.46 -27.85 -8.49
N VAL A 343 10.18 -29.15 -8.49
CA VAL A 343 10.31 -29.99 -9.69
C VAL A 343 9.13 -29.68 -10.59
N ASP A 344 9.40 -29.08 -11.74
CA ASP A 344 8.48 -29.05 -12.89
C ASP A 344 8.23 -30.51 -13.31
N GLU A 345 7.07 -31.05 -12.97
CA GLU A 345 6.56 -32.24 -13.65
C GLU A 345 6.19 -31.84 -15.08
N ASP A 346 6.94 -32.39 -16.01
CA ASP A 346 6.78 -32.51 -17.46
C ASP A 346 5.61 -31.72 -18.09
N SER A 347 5.96 -30.64 -18.78
CA SER A 347 5.07 -29.94 -19.69
C SER A 347 4.83 -30.79 -20.93
N GLU A 348 3.60 -31.25 -21.12
CA GLU A 348 3.12 -31.84 -22.37
C GLU A 348 3.16 -30.79 -23.52
N PRO A 349 3.46 -31.20 -24.76
CA PRO A 349 3.52 -30.29 -25.90
C PRO A 349 2.11 -29.79 -26.29
N ASP A 350 1.98 -28.47 -26.45
CA ASP A 350 0.78 -27.78 -26.89
C ASP A 350 0.34 -28.27 -28.29
N GLU A 351 -0.88 -28.80 -28.37
CA GLU A 351 -1.57 -29.07 -29.63
C GLU A 351 -2.19 -27.78 -30.20
N GLU A 352 -1.90 -27.58 -31.48
CA GLU A 352 -2.37 -26.55 -32.41
C GLU A 352 -3.90 -26.36 -32.35
N ILE A 353 -4.34 -25.13 -32.01
CA ILE A 353 -5.74 -24.69 -32.11
C ILE A 353 -5.88 -23.86 -33.40
N PRO A 354 -6.89 -24.12 -34.25
CA PRO A 354 -6.99 -23.50 -35.57
C PRO A 354 -7.43 -22.03 -35.50
N GLU A 355 -6.78 -21.22 -36.35
CA GLU A 355 -7.07 -19.81 -36.61
C GLU A 355 -8.51 -19.64 -37.11
N ALA A 356 -9.25 -18.74 -36.45
CA ALA A 356 -10.49 -18.19 -36.97
C ALA A 356 -10.29 -16.70 -37.26
N GLU A 357 -10.64 -16.34 -38.49
CA GLU A 357 -10.52 -15.03 -39.13
C GLU A 357 -11.20 -13.92 -38.32
N VAL A 358 -10.51 -12.78 -38.18
CA VAL A 358 -11.07 -11.52 -37.68
C VAL A 358 -10.95 -10.46 -38.77
N ALA A 359 -12.10 -9.89 -39.13
CA ALA A 359 -12.25 -8.85 -40.12
C ALA A 359 -11.89 -7.45 -39.58
N SER A 360 -11.21 -6.70 -40.47
CA SER A 360 -11.04 -5.24 -40.69
C SER A 360 -11.79 -4.25 -39.77
N ASP A 361 -11.08 -3.32 -39.13
CA ASP A 361 -10.79 -1.92 -39.54
C ASP A 361 -11.88 -0.91 -39.14
N GLU A 362 -11.49 0.14 -38.40
CA GLU A 362 -11.56 1.53 -38.89
C GLU A 362 -10.86 2.53 -37.96
N ASP A 363 -10.27 3.53 -38.62
CA ASP A 363 -9.39 4.60 -38.16
C ASP A 363 -10.03 5.67 -37.26
N VAL A 364 -9.27 6.25 -36.31
CA VAL A 364 -9.37 7.70 -35.99
C VAL A 364 -8.01 8.27 -35.57
N ALA A 365 -7.64 9.36 -36.26
CA ALA A 365 -6.35 10.03 -36.21
C ALA A 365 -6.13 11.01 -35.04
N SER A 366 -4.84 11.09 -34.67
CA SER A 366 -4.01 12.16 -34.10
C SER A 366 -4.51 13.63 -34.12
N LEU A 367 -4.28 14.38 -33.02
CA LEU A 367 -3.82 15.79 -33.04
C LEU A 367 -3.05 16.16 -31.74
N GLU A 368 -1.78 16.57 -31.87
CA GLU A 368 -1.01 17.34 -30.87
C GLU A 368 -1.30 18.86 -30.96
N PRO A 369 -0.98 19.64 -29.91
CA PRO A 369 -0.58 21.04 -30.14
C PRO A 369 0.67 21.49 -29.36
N LYS A 370 1.68 22.00 -30.08
CA LYS A 370 2.74 22.89 -29.60
C LYS A 370 2.53 24.31 -30.15
N LEU A 371 3.15 25.29 -29.47
CA LEU A 371 3.40 26.70 -29.85
C LEU A 371 2.24 27.71 -29.70
N ARG A 372 2.20 28.44 -28.56
CA ARG A 372 1.99 29.91 -28.51
C ARG A 372 2.56 30.51 -27.20
N ARG A 373 3.78 31.06 -27.26
CA ARG A 373 4.33 32.01 -26.26
C ARG A 373 5.28 32.99 -26.94
N ALA A 374 4.73 34.10 -27.43
CA ALA A 374 5.53 35.27 -27.85
C ALA A 374 4.79 36.62 -27.78
N ALA A 375 3.50 36.67 -27.45
CA ALA A 375 2.73 37.93 -27.47
C ALA A 375 2.59 38.62 -26.09
N ALA A 376 2.94 37.96 -24.97
CA ALA A 376 2.62 38.47 -23.63
C ALA A 376 3.73 39.32 -22.96
N HIS A 377 4.91 39.45 -23.56
CA HIS A 377 6.03 40.18 -22.95
C HIS A 377 6.07 41.69 -23.28
N LYS A 378 5.28 42.15 -24.25
CA LYS A 378 5.33 43.55 -24.73
C LYS A 378 4.38 44.52 -24.01
N ALA A 379 3.47 44.02 -23.16
CA ALA A 379 2.49 44.83 -22.44
C ALA A 379 2.94 45.31 -21.05
N ARG A 380 4.11 44.85 -20.54
CA ARG A 380 4.52 45.06 -19.13
C ARG A 380 5.47 46.24 -18.87
N LEU A 381 5.94 46.93 -19.92
CA LEU A 381 6.88 48.07 -19.77
C LEU A 381 6.21 49.46 -19.82
N GLY A 382 4.89 49.54 -20.02
CA GLY A 382 4.17 50.81 -20.19
C GLY A 382 3.50 51.40 -18.94
N MET A 383 3.47 50.70 -17.80
CA MET A 383 2.65 51.12 -16.64
C MET A 383 3.44 51.65 -15.43
N GLN A 384 4.76 51.81 -15.51
CA GLN A 384 5.58 52.27 -14.37
C GLN A 384 5.94 53.77 -14.38
N SER A 385 5.42 54.58 -15.31
CA SER A 385 5.75 56.01 -15.39
C SER A 385 4.59 56.98 -15.08
N ALA A 386 3.50 56.50 -14.47
CA ALA A 386 2.32 57.33 -14.23
C ALA A 386 1.70 57.08 -12.86
N PHE A 387 2.42 57.33 -11.76
CA PHE A 387 1.81 57.59 -10.45
C PHE A 387 2.83 58.27 -9.51
N VAL A 388 3.14 59.53 -9.79
CA VAL A 388 3.72 60.48 -8.84
C VAL A 388 2.84 61.72 -8.84
N GLY A 389 2.36 62.10 -7.65
CA GLY A 389 1.43 63.21 -7.38
C GLY A 389 0.33 62.68 -6.47
N GLY A 390 0.22 63.00 -5.18
CA GLY A 390 0.52 64.24 -4.48
C GLY A 390 -0.77 65.03 -4.32
N SER A 391 -1.47 64.90 -3.17
CA SER A 391 -2.14 66.00 -2.46
C SER A 391 -2.96 65.53 -1.24
N PRO A 392 -3.23 66.43 -0.27
CA PRO A 392 -3.79 66.16 1.05
C PRO A 392 -5.32 66.33 1.08
N HIS A 393 -5.99 65.74 2.07
CA HIS A 393 -7.21 66.33 2.64
C HIS A 393 -7.54 65.68 3.99
N ALA A 394 -7.31 66.45 5.06
CA ALA A 394 -7.92 66.21 6.35
C ALA A 394 -9.41 66.58 6.27
N SER A 395 -10.30 65.67 6.64
CA SER A 395 -11.71 65.96 6.88
C SER A 395 -12.04 65.76 8.35
N ILE A 396 -12.38 66.89 8.97
CA ILE A 396 -12.97 67.04 10.30
C ILE A 396 -14.35 66.38 10.27
N LEU A 397 -14.60 65.42 11.15
CA LEU A 397 -15.95 64.89 11.40
C LEU A 397 -16.44 65.27 12.80
N ASN A 398 -17.65 65.82 12.77
CA ASN A 398 -18.34 66.52 13.83
C ASN A 398 -18.83 65.56 14.94
N ARG A 399 -18.62 66.01 16.18
CA ARG A 399 -19.05 65.37 17.43
C ARG A 399 -20.48 65.80 17.75
N THR A 400 -21.48 65.03 17.31
CA THR A 400 -22.89 65.24 17.70
C THR A 400 -23.19 64.56 19.04
N LYS A 401 -23.75 65.35 19.95
CA LYS A 401 -24.10 65.00 21.32
C LYS A 401 -25.39 64.16 21.33
N PHE A 402 -25.30 62.86 21.59
CA PHE A 402 -26.43 62.07 22.08
C PHE A 402 -26.40 62.05 23.61
N LYS A 403 -27.38 62.72 24.24
CA LYS A 403 -27.65 62.63 25.68
C LYS A 403 -28.50 61.39 25.92
N THR A 404 -27.87 60.37 26.46
CA THR A 404 -28.47 59.17 27.04
C THR A 404 -29.14 59.51 28.37
N ALA A 405 -30.43 59.20 28.50
CA ALA A 405 -31.09 59.10 29.80
C ALA A 405 -30.85 57.67 30.32
N LEU A 406 -30.05 57.56 31.39
CA LEU A 406 -29.81 56.31 32.12
C LEU A 406 -30.99 55.98 33.03
N PRO A 407 -31.57 54.77 32.97
CA PRO A 407 -32.32 54.23 34.10
C PRO A 407 -31.33 53.80 35.20
N SER A 408 -31.42 54.50 36.34
CA SER A 408 -30.72 54.16 37.57
C SER A 408 -31.28 52.88 38.20
N LYS A 409 -30.37 52.03 38.70
CA LYS A 409 -30.58 50.79 39.50
C LYS A 409 -30.65 49.49 38.70
N ILE A 410 -29.51 49.10 38.12
CA ILE A 410 -29.15 47.68 37.99
C ILE A 410 -28.31 47.37 39.21
N SER A 411 -28.82 46.51 40.09
CA SER A 411 -28.11 45.99 41.25
C SER A 411 -26.85 45.27 40.80
N ASP A 412 -25.72 45.55 41.47
CA ASP A 412 -24.44 44.84 41.35
C ASP A 412 -24.55 43.38 41.87
N SER A 413 -25.41 42.57 41.26
CA SER A 413 -25.41 41.14 41.50
C SER A 413 -24.22 40.56 40.75
N GLN A 414 -23.12 40.32 41.47
CA GLN A 414 -22.02 39.51 40.95
C GLN A 414 -22.62 38.24 40.35
N PRO A 415 -22.28 37.88 39.10
CA PRO A 415 -22.85 36.72 38.47
C PRO A 415 -22.46 35.46 39.27
N ALA A 416 -23.41 34.55 39.47
CA ALA A 416 -23.32 33.43 40.42
C ALA A 416 -22.07 32.54 40.25
N TYR A 417 -21.45 32.52 39.08
CA TYR A 417 -20.20 31.78 38.84
C TYR A 417 -18.99 32.39 39.56
N MET A 418 -19.04 33.66 39.98
CA MET A 418 -17.97 34.30 40.76
C MET A 418 -17.99 33.93 42.24
N SER A 419 -19.09 33.35 42.74
CA SER A 419 -19.18 32.84 44.12
C SER A 419 -18.80 31.36 44.26
N THR A 420 -18.53 30.65 43.17
CA THR A 420 -18.13 29.24 43.23
C THR A 420 -16.70 29.12 43.79
N ILE A 421 -16.57 28.46 44.95
CA ILE A 421 -15.27 28.15 45.55
C ILE A 421 -14.56 27.15 44.61
N VAL A 422 -13.66 27.64 43.77
CA VAL A 422 -12.80 26.81 42.93
C VAL A 422 -11.81 26.08 43.84
N ARG A 423 -11.73 24.76 43.73
CA ARG A 423 -10.79 23.96 44.54
C ARG A 423 -9.34 24.45 44.28
N PRO A 424 -8.50 24.59 45.32
CA PRO A 424 -7.11 25.05 45.17
C PRO A 424 -6.31 24.23 44.15
N GLU A 425 -6.54 22.93 44.08
CA GLU A 425 -5.92 22.01 43.11
C GLU A 425 -6.23 22.41 41.65
N VAL A 426 -7.47 22.80 41.35
CA VAL A 426 -7.87 23.24 40.01
C VAL A 426 -7.18 24.56 39.66
N LEU A 427 -7.04 25.48 40.62
CA LEU A 427 -6.29 26.72 40.42
C LEU A 427 -4.80 26.47 40.15
N GLU A 428 -4.19 25.46 40.76
CA GLU A 428 -2.80 25.08 40.48
C GLU A 428 -2.65 24.49 39.08
N VAL A 429 -3.58 23.62 38.65
CA VAL A 429 -3.60 23.08 37.28
C VAL A 429 -3.80 24.19 36.25
N VAL A 430 -4.71 25.14 36.50
CA VAL A 430 -4.93 26.31 35.62
C VAL A 430 -3.70 27.21 35.56
N LYS A 431 -3.02 27.44 36.69
CA LYS A 431 -1.76 28.19 36.72
C LYS A 431 -0.65 27.48 35.94
N ALA A 432 -0.52 26.16 36.08
CA ALA A 432 0.44 25.36 35.32
C ALA A 432 0.12 25.39 33.81
N TYR A 433 -1.16 25.43 33.46
CA TYR A 433 -1.63 25.48 32.08
C TYR A 433 -1.19 26.76 31.35
N ALA A 434 -1.16 27.91 32.02
CA ALA A 434 -0.70 29.18 31.44
C ALA A 434 0.77 29.15 30.99
N PHE A 435 1.57 28.22 31.51
CA PHE A 435 2.98 28.04 31.16
C PHE A 435 3.25 26.80 30.31
N ARG A 436 2.19 26.16 29.78
CA ARG A 436 2.37 24.99 28.94
C ARG A 436 3.17 25.37 27.69
N ARG A 437 4.20 24.59 27.39
CA ARG A 437 4.87 24.66 26.09
C ARG A 437 4.16 23.69 25.15
N PRO A 438 3.70 24.15 23.98
CA PRO A 438 3.10 23.23 23.02
C PRO A 438 4.10 22.13 22.69
N VAL A 439 3.63 20.89 22.59
CA VAL A 439 4.47 19.75 22.19
C VAL A 439 4.55 19.76 20.66
N TRP A 440 5.76 19.74 20.11
CA TRP A 440 5.93 19.66 18.66
C TRP A 440 5.45 18.31 18.14
N LEU A 441 4.52 18.34 17.18
CA LEU A 441 4.14 17.18 16.40
C LEU A 441 4.57 17.41 14.95
N ALA A 442 5.50 16.58 14.47
CA ALA A 442 6.02 16.69 13.11
C ALA A 442 4.87 16.58 12.10
N PRO A 443 4.64 17.62 11.27
CA PRO A 443 3.45 17.65 10.44
C PRO A 443 3.69 16.83 9.15
N PRO A 444 2.64 16.22 8.57
CA PRO A 444 2.79 15.42 7.35
C PRO A 444 3.37 16.24 6.20
N ILE A 445 4.22 15.61 5.38
CA ILE A 445 4.78 16.26 4.19
C ILE A 445 3.71 16.26 3.10
N LEU A 446 3.28 17.46 2.71
CA LEU A 446 2.31 17.63 1.63
C LEU A 446 3.02 17.78 0.28
N SER A 447 2.42 17.22 -0.78
CA SER A 447 2.88 17.47 -2.15
C SER A 447 2.84 18.97 -2.47
N ALA A 448 3.90 19.45 -3.14
CA ALA A 448 4.00 20.83 -3.62
C ALA A 448 2.92 21.14 -4.68
N ASN A 449 2.52 20.13 -5.46
CA ASN A 449 1.54 20.23 -6.55
C ASN A 449 0.09 20.01 -6.09
N ARG A 450 -0.18 19.98 -4.78
CA ARG A 450 -1.55 19.84 -4.29
C ARG A 450 -2.40 21.04 -4.71
N LEU A 451 -3.69 20.79 -4.94
CA LEU A 451 -4.66 21.87 -5.13
C LEU A 451 -4.71 22.70 -3.84
N LYS A 452 -4.60 24.02 -3.98
CA LYS A 452 -4.77 25.01 -2.91
C LYS A 452 -5.81 26.03 -3.36
N ILE A 453 -6.45 26.69 -2.39
CA ILE A 453 -7.21 27.90 -2.68
C ILE A 453 -6.19 29.01 -2.95
N ASP A 454 -6.17 29.50 -4.18
CA ASP A 454 -5.33 30.57 -4.68
C ASP A 454 -6.18 31.71 -5.25
N ASN A 455 -5.55 32.79 -5.73
CA ASN A 455 -6.27 33.96 -6.25
C ASN A 455 -7.18 33.62 -7.45
N PHE A 456 -6.88 32.54 -8.18
CA PHE A 456 -7.65 32.14 -9.36
C PHE A 456 -8.87 31.29 -9.02
N SER A 457 -8.80 30.50 -7.94
CA SER A 457 -9.89 29.64 -7.46
C SER A 457 -10.68 30.22 -6.30
N LEU A 458 -10.23 31.35 -5.72
CA LEU A 458 -10.83 31.99 -4.55
C LEU A 458 -12.34 32.18 -4.67
N GLN A 459 -12.81 32.70 -5.81
CA GLN A 459 -14.23 32.98 -6.04
C GLN A 459 -15.12 31.73 -5.94
N LEU A 460 -14.59 30.54 -6.25
CA LEU A 460 -15.32 29.27 -6.16
C LEU A 460 -15.59 28.84 -4.71
N TYR A 461 -14.76 29.31 -3.78
CA TYR A 461 -14.82 28.89 -2.37
C TYR A 461 -15.34 29.98 -1.43
N ALA A 462 -15.35 31.24 -1.88
CA ALA A 462 -15.95 32.36 -1.16
C ALA A 462 -17.46 32.16 -0.93
N ALA A 463 -18.03 32.93 0.01
CA ALA A 463 -19.47 33.02 0.14
C ALA A 463 -20.06 33.84 -1.01
N GLU A 464 -21.31 33.56 -1.37
CA GLU A 464 -22.03 34.35 -2.36
C GLU A 464 -22.20 35.80 -1.89
N GLY A 465 -22.12 36.76 -2.81
CA GLY A 465 -22.30 38.19 -2.50
C GLY A 465 -21.07 38.93 -1.99
N CYS A 466 -19.89 38.29 -1.90
CA CYS A 466 -18.65 38.99 -1.57
C CYS A 466 -18.27 39.97 -2.70
N THR A 467 -18.05 41.23 -2.36
CA THR A 467 -17.78 42.29 -3.36
C THR A 467 -16.30 42.59 -3.53
N ASN A 468 -15.49 42.32 -2.50
CA ASN A 468 -14.06 42.57 -2.50
C ASN A 468 -13.26 41.29 -2.22
N GLU A 469 -11.99 41.29 -2.64
CA GLU A 469 -11.10 40.12 -2.50
C GLU A 469 -10.85 39.74 -1.03
N ALA A 470 -10.82 40.73 -0.13
CA ALA A 470 -10.62 40.50 1.30
C ALA A 470 -11.79 39.72 1.92
N GLU A 471 -13.04 40.09 1.63
CA GLU A 471 -14.26 39.36 2.01
C GLU A 471 -14.25 37.96 1.42
N MET A 472 -13.81 37.81 0.17
CA MET A 472 -13.69 36.49 -0.46
C MET A 472 -12.69 35.60 0.29
N TRP A 473 -11.53 36.11 0.70
CA TRP A 473 -10.56 35.36 1.50
C TRP A 473 -11.09 35.00 2.89
N ILE A 474 -11.72 35.94 3.58
CA ILE A 474 -12.30 35.71 4.92
C ILE A 474 -13.38 34.62 4.85
N THR A 475 -14.26 34.68 3.85
CA THR A 475 -15.36 33.73 3.72
C THR A 475 -14.90 32.37 3.19
N ALA A 476 -13.94 32.33 2.26
CA ALA A 476 -13.36 31.09 1.75
C ALA A 476 -12.57 30.33 2.83
N LEU A 477 -11.90 31.06 3.72
CA LEU A 477 -11.14 30.50 4.86
C LEU A 477 -11.95 30.45 6.15
N SER A 478 -13.25 30.73 6.12
CA SER A 478 -14.10 30.58 7.30
C SER A 478 -14.19 29.12 7.72
N CYS A 479 -13.89 28.82 8.98
CA CYS A 479 -13.99 27.47 9.54
C CYS A 479 -15.42 26.90 9.50
N TYR A 480 -16.44 27.76 9.34
CA TYR A 480 -17.85 27.39 9.23
C TYR A 480 -18.41 27.40 7.79
N ARG A 481 -17.63 27.83 6.79
CA ARG A 481 -18.07 27.97 5.39
C ARG A 481 -18.73 26.70 4.82
N PHE A 482 -18.20 25.53 5.18
CA PHE A 482 -18.64 24.23 4.69
C PHE A 482 -19.31 23.39 5.78
N ARG A 483 -19.77 24.01 6.88
CA ARG A 483 -20.38 23.33 8.04
C ARG A 483 -19.47 22.25 8.66
N GLY A 484 -18.16 22.51 8.69
CA GLY A 484 -17.13 21.58 9.19
C GLY A 484 -15.96 21.43 8.22
N PRO A 485 -15.14 20.38 8.39
CA PRO A 485 -14.02 20.08 7.50
C PRO A 485 -14.52 19.67 6.12
N ARG A 486 -13.77 20.06 5.08
CA ARG A 486 -14.07 19.66 3.70
C ARG A 486 -13.78 18.18 3.47
N ARG A 487 -14.69 17.50 2.75
CA ARG A 487 -14.53 16.08 2.35
C ARG A 487 -13.77 15.89 1.03
N HIS A 488 -13.52 16.97 0.30
CA HIS A 488 -12.89 16.94 -1.02
C HIS A 488 -11.86 18.07 -1.15
N ALA A 489 -10.86 17.85 -1.99
CA ALA A 489 -9.83 18.82 -2.29
C ALA A 489 -10.42 20.13 -2.90
N PRO A 490 -9.71 21.27 -2.79
CA PRO A 490 -8.50 21.50 -2.01
C PRO A 490 -8.74 21.54 -0.49
N PHE A 491 -8.02 20.72 0.27
CA PHE A 491 -8.08 20.77 1.75
C PHE A 491 -7.35 22.02 2.24
N ARG A 492 -8.06 22.87 3.00
CA ARG A 492 -7.51 24.14 3.50
C ARG A 492 -6.47 23.89 4.59
N GLU A 493 -5.46 24.73 4.69
CA GLU A 493 -4.52 24.68 5.82
C GLU A 493 -5.20 25.18 7.10
N LEU A 494 -5.17 24.40 8.18
CA LEU A 494 -5.94 24.68 9.40
C LEU A 494 -5.50 25.99 10.07
N HIS A 495 -4.20 26.31 10.05
CA HIS A 495 -3.68 27.55 10.63
C HIS A 495 -4.18 28.82 9.92
N ARG A 496 -4.59 28.71 8.65
CA ARG A 496 -5.12 29.82 7.84
C ARG A 496 -6.63 30.05 8.04
N LEU A 497 -7.33 29.10 8.66
CA LEU A 497 -8.77 29.24 8.89
C LEU A 497 -9.06 30.35 9.90
N THR A 498 -10.26 30.93 9.82
CA THR A 498 -10.74 31.89 10.83
C THR A 498 -10.79 31.25 12.22
N GLU A 499 -10.70 32.05 13.28
CA GLU A 499 -10.87 31.55 14.64
C GLU A 499 -12.28 30.94 14.80
N PRO A 500 -12.40 29.71 15.33
CA PRO A 500 -13.69 29.14 15.71
C PRO A 500 -14.37 29.97 16.81
N ASP A 501 -15.69 29.90 16.91
CA ASP A 501 -16.45 30.55 17.98
C ASP A 501 -15.89 30.09 19.35
N PRO A 502 -15.58 31.02 20.29
CA PRO A 502 -15.09 30.64 21.62
C PRO A 502 -15.98 29.67 22.40
N LYS A 503 -17.27 29.55 22.05
CA LYS A 503 -18.21 28.59 22.65
C LYS A 503 -18.20 27.22 21.95
N ASP A 504 -17.62 27.12 20.76
CA ASP A 504 -17.51 25.87 20.01
C ASP A 504 -16.33 25.06 20.54
N THR A 505 -16.64 24.04 21.34
CA THR A 505 -15.68 23.09 21.91
C THR A 505 -15.67 21.76 21.14
N SER A 506 -16.13 21.75 19.89
CA SER A 506 -16.10 20.55 19.05
C SER A 506 -14.66 20.12 18.71
N ASP A 507 -14.47 18.83 18.41
CA ASP A 507 -13.16 18.31 17.96
C ASP A 507 -12.62 19.08 16.75
N TRP A 508 -13.51 19.56 15.87
CA TRP A 508 -13.15 20.40 14.72
C TRP A 508 -12.55 21.75 15.14
N ALA A 509 -13.26 22.49 15.98
CA ALA A 509 -12.81 23.80 16.47
C ALA A 509 -11.48 23.67 17.23
N GLU A 510 -11.37 22.66 18.07
CA GLU A 510 -10.16 22.41 18.82
C GLU A 510 -8.96 21.98 17.94
N ASN A 511 -9.18 21.21 16.88
CA ASN A 511 -8.10 20.86 15.93
C ASN A 511 -7.57 22.10 15.21
N ILE A 512 -8.42 23.07 14.88
CA ILE A 512 -8.01 24.36 14.32
C ILE A 512 -7.16 25.14 15.33
N ARG A 513 -7.63 25.27 16.58
CA ARG A 513 -6.89 25.99 17.64
C ARG A 513 -5.53 25.36 17.90
N TRP A 514 -5.47 24.03 17.96
CA TRP A 514 -4.22 23.29 18.10
C TRP A 514 -3.27 23.55 16.92
N ALA A 515 -3.77 23.48 15.68
CA ALA A 515 -2.95 23.71 14.49
C ALA A 515 -2.41 25.15 14.43
N LYS A 516 -3.20 26.13 14.88
CA LYS A 516 -2.77 27.53 15.02
C LYS A 516 -1.70 27.70 16.11
N GLU A 517 -1.81 26.99 17.23
CA GLU A 517 -0.78 26.97 18.28
C GLU A 517 0.53 26.38 17.75
N GLN A 518 0.48 25.25 17.03
CA GLN A 518 1.67 24.67 16.38
C GLN A 518 2.29 25.61 15.35
N HIS A 519 1.48 26.31 14.56
CA HIS A 519 1.98 27.30 13.61
C HIS A 519 2.68 28.47 14.33
N ARG A 520 2.06 29.02 15.38
CA ARG A 520 2.66 30.12 16.16
C ARG A 520 3.97 29.72 16.86
N ALA A 521 4.04 28.52 17.42
CA ALA A 521 5.20 28.06 18.18
C ALA A 521 6.34 27.52 17.31
N PHE A 522 6.02 26.90 16.17
CA PHE A 522 6.97 26.11 15.40
C PHE A 522 6.95 26.36 13.89
N GLY A 523 6.06 27.22 13.39
CA GLY A 523 5.94 27.50 11.95
C GLY A 523 5.36 26.32 11.14
N SER A 524 4.59 25.42 11.76
CA SER A 524 3.94 24.33 11.01
C SER A 524 2.86 24.85 10.06
N GLU A 525 2.98 24.54 8.77
CA GLU A 525 2.03 24.97 7.73
C GLU A 525 1.24 23.83 7.08
N THR A 526 1.57 22.56 7.35
CA THR A 526 1.07 21.43 6.56
C THR A 526 -0.10 20.67 7.18
N TRP A 527 -0.61 21.09 8.34
CA TRP A 527 -1.89 20.58 8.86
C TRP A 527 -3.06 21.11 8.03
N THR A 528 -3.91 20.22 7.55
CA THR A 528 -5.03 20.56 6.65
C THR A 528 -6.31 19.89 7.10
N GLU A 529 -7.43 20.23 6.44
CA GLU A 529 -8.74 19.59 6.63
C GLU A 529 -8.82 18.12 6.21
N TYR A 530 -7.71 17.53 5.77
CA TYR A 530 -7.69 16.12 5.39
C TYR A 530 -8.01 15.24 6.60
N ASP A 531 -8.95 14.30 6.46
CA ASP A 531 -9.45 13.49 7.59
C ASP A 531 -8.33 12.83 8.38
N TYR A 532 -7.31 12.30 7.70
CA TYR A 532 -6.13 11.71 8.35
C TYR A 532 -5.38 12.71 9.24
N HIS A 533 -5.24 13.97 8.79
CA HIS A 533 -4.60 15.02 9.58
C HIS A 533 -5.42 15.33 10.82
N LEU A 534 -6.74 15.43 10.68
CA LEU A 534 -7.64 15.70 11.80
C LEU A 534 -7.63 14.57 12.82
N GLU A 535 -7.62 13.31 12.37
CA GLU A 535 -7.50 12.14 13.23
C GLU A 535 -6.17 12.14 14.01
N MET A 536 -5.04 12.41 13.34
CA MET A 536 -3.73 12.52 14.00
C MET A 536 -3.71 13.62 15.07
N ILE A 537 -4.28 14.79 14.76
CA ILE A 537 -4.34 15.90 15.71
C ILE A 537 -5.22 15.51 16.91
N THR A 538 -6.40 14.94 16.67
CA THR A 538 -7.31 14.51 17.73
C THR A 538 -6.67 13.44 18.62
N GLU A 539 -6.00 12.44 18.05
CA GLU A 539 -5.30 11.40 18.80
C GLU A 539 -4.18 11.98 19.65
N HIS A 540 -3.36 12.88 19.08
CA HIS A 540 -2.29 13.55 19.81
C HIS A 540 -2.83 14.42 20.96
N ARG A 541 -3.89 15.19 20.71
CA ARG A 541 -4.52 16.04 21.74
C ARG A 541 -5.03 15.20 22.89
N ARG A 542 -5.74 14.11 22.62
CA ARG A 542 -6.25 13.19 23.65
C ARG A 542 -5.11 12.52 24.41
N GLY A 543 -4.07 12.07 23.73
CA GLY A 543 -2.91 11.43 24.36
C GLY A 543 -2.08 12.37 25.24
N THR A 544 -2.03 13.66 24.91
CA THR A 544 -1.31 14.69 25.67
C THR A 544 -2.20 15.47 26.64
N MET A 545 -3.49 15.12 26.71
CA MET A 545 -4.51 15.87 27.45
C MET A 545 -4.52 17.36 27.07
N TRP A 546 -4.21 17.66 25.81
CA TRP A 546 -4.27 19.01 25.28
C TRP A 546 -5.73 19.41 25.07
N VAL A 547 -6.10 20.57 25.59
CA VAL A 547 -7.35 21.29 25.34
C VAL A 547 -7.03 22.73 24.95
N SER A 548 -7.98 23.54 24.48
CA SER A 548 -7.78 24.98 24.28
C SER A 548 -8.16 25.80 25.51
N GLU A 549 -7.73 27.06 25.57
CA GLU A 549 -8.17 28.00 26.62
C GLU A 549 -9.68 28.27 26.56
N GLU A 550 -10.26 28.27 25.36
CA GLU A 550 -11.69 28.42 25.12
C GLU A 550 -12.48 27.28 25.75
N THR A 551 -12.00 26.05 25.56
CA THR A 551 -12.58 24.85 26.15
C THR A 551 -12.52 24.89 27.69
N VAL A 552 -11.38 25.28 28.26
CA VAL A 552 -11.25 25.47 29.73
C VAL A 552 -12.21 26.56 30.22
N ARG A 553 -12.36 27.68 29.50
CA ARG A 553 -13.29 28.76 29.86
C ARG A 553 -14.75 28.34 29.75
N ALA A 554 -15.08 27.44 28.84
CA ALA A 554 -16.42 26.89 28.67
C ALA A 554 -16.84 25.92 29.80
N GLY A 555 -15.94 25.63 30.75
CA GLY A 555 -16.23 24.80 31.92
C GLY A 555 -15.96 23.31 31.70
N MET A 556 -15.03 22.99 30.79
CA MET A 556 -14.45 21.64 30.69
C MET A 556 -13.39 21.41 31.77
#